data_AF-Q2QHH1-F1
#
_entry.id   AF-Q2QHH1-F1
#
_cell.length_a   1.000
_cell.length_b   1.000
_cell.length_c   1.000
_cell.angle_alpha   90.00
_cell.angle_beta   90.00
_cell.angle_gamma   90.00
#
_symmetry.space_group_name_H-M   'P 1'
#
loop_
_entity.id
_entity.type
_entity.pdbx_description
1 polymer ?
#
loop_
_entity_poly.entity_id
_entity_poly.type
_entity_poly.pdbx_seq_one_letter_code
_entity_poly.pdbx_strand_id
1 'polypeptide(L)' 'GMRISAAPRPGTDTPFISGESGAIGVGLLYELMNNMHYQDLANRLQLDASAHVLLISTEGDTSPDIYEDIVWNGRSA' A
#
# COMPACT_ATOMS: atom_id res chain seq x y z
N GLY A 1 1.79 -3.04 0.74
CA GLY A 1 2.06 -1.59 0.61
C GLY A 1 3.22 -1.34 -0.31
N MET A 2 4.45 -1.60 0.16
CA MET A 2 5.70 -1.23 -0.53
C MET A 2 5.76 -1.64 -2.01
N ARG A 3 5.38 -2.89 -2.33
CA ARG A 3 5.33 -3.38 -3.72
C ARG A 3 4.32 -2.63 -4.61
N ILE A 4 3.19 -2.20 -4.05
CA ILE A 4 2.15 -1.47 -4.78
C ILE A 4 2.67 -0.07 -5.16
N SER A 5 3.32 0.63 -4.23
CA SER A 5 3.88 1.97 -4.47
C SER A 5 5.11 1.94 -5.38
N ALA A 6 5.93 0.89 -5.27
CA ALA A 6 7.17 0.78 -6.05
C ALA A 6 6.95 0.39 -7.51
N ALA A 7 5.93 -0.42 -7.80
CA ALA A 7 5.68 -0.97 -9.14
C ALA A 7 4.18 -0.98 -9.49
N PRO A 8 3.53 0.20 -9.65
CA PRO A 8 2.19 0.29 -10.18
C PRO A 8 2.13 -0.19 -11.64
N ARG A 9 0.91 -0.34 -12.18
CA ARG A 9 0.73 -0.76 -13.58
C ARG A 9 1.37 0.27 -14.53
N PRO A 10 2.04 -0.17 -15.63
CA PRO A 10 2.64 0.75 -16.57
C PRO A 10 1.63 1.76 -17.12
N GLY A 11 1.98 3.06 -17.09
CA GLY A 11 1.14 4.15 -17.59
C GLY A 11 -0.05 4.51 -16.70
N THR A 12 -0.12 4.02 -15.46
CA THR A 12 -1.15 4.45 -14.49
C THR A 12 -0.62 5.48 -13.50
N ASP A 13 -0.15 5.03 -12.34
CA ASP A 13 0.20 5.87 -11.20
C ASP A 13 1.72 6.09 -11.15
N THR A 14 2.16 7.21 -10.59
CA THR A 14 3.59 7.50 -10.43
C THR A 14 4.21 6.54 -9.40
N PRO A 15 5.25 5.77 -9.75
CA PRO A 15 5.96 4.95 -8.77
C PRO A 15 6.71 5.83 -7.77
N PHE A 16 6.76 5.41 -6.50
CA PHE A 16 7.56 6.07 -5.46
C PHE A 16 8.03 5.09 -4.39
N ILE A 17 9.11 5.46 -3.69
CA ILE A 17 9.69 4.67 -2.60
C ILE A 17 8.90 4.95 -1.32
N SER A 18 8.41 3.88 -0.70
CA SER A 18 7.70 3.93 0.58
C SER A 18 8.17 2.74 1.41
N GLY A 19 8.77 3.03 2.57
CA GLY A 19 9.31 2.01 3.47
C GLY A 19 8.24 1.22 4.22
N GLU A 20 8.70 0.37 5.12
CA GLU A 20 7.87 -0.56 5.89
C GLU A 20 6.76 0.16 6.66
N SER A 21 7.12 1.20 7.42
CA SER A 21 6.14 1.97 8.20
C SER A 21 5.36 2.94 7.33
N GLY A 22 5.97 3.46 6.25
CA GLY A 22 5.35 4.43 5.35
C GLY A 22 4.25 3.81 4.48
N ALA A 23 4.43 2.57 4.03
CA ALA A 23 3.56 1.94 3.05
C ALA A 23 2.37 1.19 3.67
N ILE A 24 2.24 1.18 5.00
CA ILE A 24 1.18 0.45 5.69
C ILE A 24 -0.20 0.98 5.33
N GLY A 25 -0.35 2.29 5.15
CA GLY A 25 -1.62 2.93 4.81
C GLY A 25 -2.22 2.41 3.50
N VAL A 26 -1.43 2.41 2.42
CA VAL A 26 -1.88 1.89 1.11
C VAL A 26 -2.05 0.36 1.14
N GLY A 27 -1.23 -0.34 1.93
CA GLY A 27 -1.38 -1.78 2.14
C GLY A 27 -2.72 -2.14 2.80
N LEU A 28 -3.09 -1.43 3.87
CA LEU A 28 -4.36 -1.62 4.55
C LEU A 28 -5.55 -1.25 3.65
N LEU A 29 -5.47 -0.12 2.94
CA LEU A 29 -6.53 0.30 2.03
C LEU A 29 -6.76 -0.74 0.93
N TYR A 30 -5.69 -1.30 0.35
CA TYR A 30 -5.81 -2.38 -0.64
C TYR A 30 -6.54 -3.59 -0.05
N GLU A 31 -6.17 -4.02 1.16
CA GLU A 31 -6.75 -5.20 1.81
C GLU A 31 -8.23 -5.00 2.14
N LEU A 32 -8.60 -3.84 2.68
CA LEU A 32 -9.99 -3.48 2.98
C LEU A 32 -10.87 -3.49 1.73
N MET A 33 -10.35 -3.01 0.61
CA MET A 33 -11.13 -2.85 -0.62
C MET A 33 -11.19 -4.12 -1.48
N ASN A 34 -10.24 -5.05 -1.33
CA ASN A 34 -10.14 -6.23 -2.20
C ASN A 34 -10.42 -7.57 -1.50
N ASN A 35 -10.31 -7.66 -0.18
CA ASN A 35 -10.59 -8.90 0.54
C ASN A 35 -12.06 -8.94 0.99
N MET A 36 -12.81 -9.93 0.49
CA MET A 36 -14.23 -10.13 0.78
C MET A 36 -14.53 -10.21 2.29
N HIS A 37 -13.59 -10.72 3.10
CA HIS A 37 -13.77 -10.83 4.56
C HIS A 37 -13.86 -9.47 5.26
N TYR A 38 -13.40 -8.38 4.62
CA TYR A 38 -13.40 -7.04 5.21
C TYR A 38 -14.44 -6.09 4.61
N GLN A 39 -15.35 -6.58 3.75
CA GLN A 39 -16.37 -5.73 3.12
C GLN A 39 -17.24 -4.99 4.14
N ASP A 40 -17.69 -5.66 5.20
CA ASP A 40 -18.48 -5.03 6.26
C ASP A 40 -17.69 -3.91 6.96
N LEU A 41 -16.39 -4.07 7.12
CA LEU A 41 -15.52 -3.05 7.73
C LEU A 41 -15.31 -1.88 6.77
N ALA A 42 -15.03 -2.13 5.49
CA ALA A 42 -14.89 -1.09 4.47
C ALA A 42 -16.19 -0.25 4.35
N ASN A 43 -17.34 -0.92 4.33
CA ASN A 43 -18.66 -0.27 4.31
C ASN A 43 -18.90 0.59 5.56
N ARG A 44 -18.55 0.08 6.76
CA ARG A 44 -18.67 0.86 8.02
C ARG A 44 -17.75 2.07 8.05
N LEU A 45 -16.57 1.98 7.43
CA LEU A 45 -15.63 3.08 7.27
C LEU A 45 -16.01 4.03 6.11
N GLN A 46 -17.09 3.73 5.37
CA GLN A 46 -17.54 4.50 4.21
C GLN A 46 -16.46 4.61 3.12
N LEU A 47 -15.68 3.54 2.95
CA LEU A 47 -14.71 3.44 1.86
C LEU A 47 -15.43 2.91 0.62
N ASP A 48 -15.84 3.83 -0.25
CA ASP A 48 -16.49 3.55 -1.51
C ASP A 48 -16.00 4.50 -2.63
N ALA A 49 -16.65 4.47 -3.79
CA ALA A 49 -16.27 5.28 -4.95
C ALA A 49 -16.40 6.81 -4.74
N SER A 50 -17.07 7.25 -3.68
CA SER A 50 -17.21 8.68 -3.31
C SER A 50 -16.16 9.14 -2.28
N ALA A 51 -15.42 8.20 -1.68
CA ALA A 51 -14.41 8.52 -0.66
C ALA A 51 -13.16 9.15 -1.28
N HIS A 52 -12.71 10.26 -0.70
CA HIS A 52 -11.41 10.88 -0.99
C HIS A 52 -10.46 10.63 0.19
N VAL A 53 -9.48 9.75 0.00
CA VAL A 53 -8.58 9.29 1.07
C VAL A 53 -7.20 9.93 0.93
N LEU A 54 -6.73 10.59 1.99
CA LEU A 54 -5.35 11.08 2.11
C LEU A 54 -4.53 10.09 2.93
N LEU A 55 -3.41 9.63 2.36
CA LEU A 55 -2.42 8.79 3.04
C LEU A 55 -1.08 9.53 3.11
N ILE A 56 -0.32 9.30 4.18
CA ILE A 56 1.01 9.87 4.37
C ILE A 56 2.02 8.74 4.41
N SER A 57 2.91 8.67 3.41
CA SER A 57 4.09 7.81 3.45
C SER A 57 5.16 8.49 4.30
N THR A 58 5.32 8.03 5.54
CA THR A 58 6.15 8.69 6.55
C THR A 58 7.66 8.50 6.35
N GLU A 59 8.06 7.43 5.65
CA GLU A 59 9.46 7.12 5.38
C GLU A 59 9.64 6.48 3.99
N GLY A 60 10.86 6.61 3.45
CA GLY A 60 11.34 5.86 2.29
C GLY A 60 12.02 4.56 2.71
N ASP A 61 13.00 4.12 1.95
CA ASP A 61 13.83 2.93 2.16
C ASP A 61 14.91 3.14 3.24
N THR A 62 14.49 3.40 4.49
CA THR A 62 15.42 3.62 5.62
C THR A 62 16.37 2.44 5.86
N SER A 63 15.97 1.23 5.45
CA SER A 63 16.82 0.04 5.35
C SER A 63 16.80 -0.51 3.91
N PRO A 64 17.72 -0.10 3.02
CA PRO A 64 17.69 -0.48 1.60
C PRO A 64 17.68 -1.98 1.35
N ASP A 65 18.47 -2.76 2.11
CA ASP A 65 18.53 -4.22 1.98
C ASP A 65 17.17 -4.88 2.28
N ILE A 66 16.44 -4.35 3.27
CA ILE A 66 15.10 -4.83 3.61
C ILE A 66 14.10 -4.42 2.53
N TYR A 67 14.18 -3.18 2.07
CA TYR A 67 13.33 -2.67 1.00
C TYR A 67 13.49 -3.51 -0.27
N GLU A 68 14.72 -3.79 -0.69
CA GLU A 68 15.04 -4.63 -1.84
C GLU A 68 14.44 -6.03 -1.69
N ASP A 69 14.64 -6.67 -0.53
CA ASP A 69 14.16 -8.03 -0.28
C ASP A 69 12.62 -8.11 -0.30
N ILE A 70 11.93 -7.08 0.19
CA ILE A 70 10.46 -7.02 0.15
C ILE A 70 9.96 -6.71 -1.26
N VAL A 71 10.56 -5.75 -1.96
CA VAL A 71 10.04 -5.23 -3.23
C VAL A 71 10.41 -6.13 -4.40
N TRP A 72 11.65 -6.62 -4.47
CA TRP A 72 12.15 -7.45 -5.56
C TRP A 72 12.02 -8.94 -5.28
N ASN A 73 12.40 -9.39 -4.09
CA ASN A 73 12.42 -10.83 -3.77
C ASN A 73 11.11 -11.33 -3.15
N GLY A 74 10.14 -10.44 -2.92
CA GLY A 74 8.81 -10.82 -2.47
C GLY A 74 8.73 -11.26 -1.02
N ARG A 75 9.73 -10.95 -0.18
CA ARG A 75 9.63 -11.20 1.27
C ARG A 75 8.33 -10.60 1.80
N SER A 76 7.60 -11.39 2.57
CA SER A 76 6.28 -11.05 3.09
C SER A 76 6.19 -11.61 4.51
N ALA A 77 6.56 -10.77 5.48
CA ALA A 77 6.85 -11.13 6.88
C ALA A 77 8.05 -12.07 7.04
#